data_AF-A0A1G7QAY7-F1
#
_entry.id   AF-A0A1G7QAY7-F1
#
_cell.length_a   1.000
_cell.length_b   1.000
_cell.length_c   1.000
_cell.angle_alpha   90.00
_cell.angle_beta   90.00
_cell.angle_gamma   90.00
#
_symmetry.space_group_name_H-M   'P 1'
#
loop_
_entity.id
_entity.type
_entity.pdbx_description
1 polymer ?
#
loop_
_entity_poly.entity_id
_entity_poly.type
_entity_poly.pdbx_seq_one_letter_code
_entity_poly.pdbx_strand_id
1 'polypeptide(L)'
;MGAMAYDSGGRTVVIGEAERAAFASHYDERTEVGWCLYGTTSETHVRIDEVVPAAPVGQEPERVTSTCLPETAGQLLAGETTALLGTVHSTPATTRAN
;
A
#
# COMPACT_ATOMS: atom_id res chain seq x y z
N MET A 1 -18.91 23.81 -8.27
CA MET A 1 -18.60 22.49 -7.69
C MET A 1 -17.59 21.83 -8.61
N GLY A 2 -16.33 21.78 -8.18
CA GLY A 2 -15.24 21.25 -8.99
C GLY A 2 -15.29 19.73 -9.03
N ALA A 3 -15.44 19.16 -10.22
CA ALA A 3 -15.18 17.75 -10.45
C ALA A 3 -13.69 17.54 -10.16
N MET A 4 -13.39 16.78 -9.10
CA MET A 4 -12.06 16.19 -8.92
C MET A 4 -11.88 15.23 -10.09
N ALA A 5 -11.27 15.73 -11.17
CA ALA A 5 -10.82 14.89 -12.26
C ALA A 5 -9.77 13.96 -11.67
N TYR A 6 -10.17 12.73 -11.38
CA TYR A 6 -9.22 11.64 -11.25
C TYR A 6 -8.52 11.61 -12.60
N ASP A 7 -7.28 12.11 -12.64
CA ASP A 7 -6.39 11.86 -13.76
C ASP A 7 -6.25 10.35 -13.83
N SER A 8 -7.04 9.73 -14.71
CA SER A 8 -6.92 8.32 -15.04
C SER A 8 -5.66 8.16 -15.88
N GLY A 9 -4.51 8.43 -15.27
CA GLY A 9 -3.23 7.96 -15.76
C GLY A 9 -3.34 6.45 -15.75
N GLY A 10 -3.73 5.87 -16.89
CA GLY A 10 -4.04 4.46 -17.10
C GLY A 10 -2.78 3.60 -17.02
N ARG A 11 -2.05 3.72 -15.91
CA ARG A 11 -0.87 2.93 -15.62
C ARG A 11 -1.31 1.60 -15.07
N THR A 12 -0.67 0.55 -15.56
CA THR A 12 -0.89 -0.80 -15.05
C THR A 12 -0.05 -0.99 -13.80
N VAL A 13 -0.69 -1.35 -12.69
CA VAL A 13 0.01 -1.72 -11.46
C VAL A 13 0.39 -3.20 -11.54
N VAL A 14 1.67 -3.50 -11.39
CA VAL A 14 2.21 -4.86 -11.43
C VAL A 14 2.64 -5.25 -10.03
N ILE A 15 2.03 -6.30 -9.49
CA ILE A 15 2.32 -6.88 -8.18
C ILE A 15 2.78 -8.32 -8.42
N GLY A 16 3.99 -8.66 -7.99
CA GLY A 16 4.51 -10.01 -8.10
C GLY A 16 3.90 -10.96 -7.05
N GLU A 17 4.24 -12.24 -7.17
CA GLU A 17 3.73 -13.27 -6.27
C GLU A 17 4.27 -13.13 -4.84
N ALA A 18 5.52 -12.69 -4.69
CA ALA A 18 6.15 -12.46 -3.39
C ALA A 18 5.47 -11.30 -2.64
N GLU A 19 5.22 -10.19 -3.34
CA GLU A 19 4.53 -9.03 -2.79
C GLU A 19 3.06 -9.38 -2.46
N ARG A 20 2.43 -10.21 -3.29
CA ARG A 20 1.10 -10.75 -3.01
C ARG A 20 1.07 -11.60 -1.74
N ALA A 21 2.09 -12.42 -1.51
CA ALA A 21 2.20 -13.23 -0.30
C ALA A 21 2.40 -12.36 0.95
N ALA A 22 3.07 -11.22 0.85
CA ALA A 22 3.26 -10.28 1.96
C ALA A 22 1.93 -9.64 2.43
N PHE A 23 0.97 -9.39 1.53
CA PHE A 23 -0.38 -8.99 1.96
C PHE A 23 -1.08 -10.11 2.76
N ALA A 24 -0.97 -11.34 2.28
CA ALA A 24 -1.66 -12.48 2.89
C ALA A 24 -1.09 -12.84 4.28
N SER A 25 0.22 -12.67 4.50
CA SER A 25 0.85 -13.03 5.79
C SER A 25 0.44 -12.14 6.95
N HIS A 26 -0.07 -10.94 6.68
CA HIS A 26 -0.49 -9.97 7.69
C HIS A 26 -1.99 -9.64 7.63
N TYR A 27 -2.74 -10.32 6.76
CA TYR A 27 -4.18 -10.10 6.66
C TYR A 27 -4.91 -10.62 7.90
N ASP A 28 -5.84 -9.82 8.41
CA ASP A 28 -6.78 -10.19 9.46
C ASP A 28 -8.22 -9.92 8.96
N GLU A 29 -9.12 -10.88 9.16
CA GLU A 29 -10.50 -10.78 8.68
C GLU A 29 -11.36 -9.79 9.47
N ARG A 30 -10.95 -9.48 10.71
CA ARG A 30 -11.67 -8.67 11.70
C ARG A 30 -11.11 -7.25 11.79
N THR A 31 -9.85 -7.06 11.40
CA THR A 31 -9.13 -5.81 11.57
C THR A 31 -8.64 -5.29 10.23
N GLU A 32 -8.81 -3.98 10.01
CA GLU A 32 -8.19 -3.33 8.87
C GLU A 32 -6.66 -3.27 9.08
N VAL A 33 -5.92 -3.64 8.04
CA VAL A 33 -4.46 -3.66 8.05
C VAL A 33 -3.98 -2.80 6.89
N GLY A 34 -3.02 -1.90 7.16
CA GLY A 34 -2.40 -1.04 6.16
C GLY A 34 -1.07 -1.57 5.67
N TRP A 35 -0.72 -1.27 4.42
CA TRP A 35 0.59 -1.55 3.83
C TRP A 35 1.10 -0.36 3.03
N CYS A 36 2.42 -0.20 3.07
CA CYS A 36 3.18 0.73 2.27
C CYS A 36 3.68 0.02 1.02
N LEU A 37 3.47 0.63 -0.14
CA LEU A 37 3.93 0.12 -1.42
C LEU A 37 5.17 0.90 -1.85
N TYR A 38 6.28 0.19 -2.04
CA TYR A 38 7.51 0.75 -2.59
C TYR A 38 7.81 0.13 -3.94
N GLY A 39 8.42 0.91 -4.81
CA GLY A 39 8.81 0.42 -6.11
C GLY A 39 9.18 1.52 -7.07
N THR A 40 8.94 1.24 -8.34
CA THR A 40 9.34 2.10 -9.45
C THR A 40 8.14 2.47 -10.32
N THR A 41 8.15 3.70 -10.82
CA THR A 41 7.12 4.21 -11.74
C THR A 41 7.74 4.51 -13.10
N SER A 42 7.05 4.09 -14.15
CA SER A 42 7.31 4.43 -15.53
C SER A 42 6.09 5.10 -16.16
N GLU A 43 6.18 5.51 -17.42
CA GLU A 43 5.06 6.15 -18.13
C GLU A 43 3.80 5.27 -18.17
N THR A 44 3.97 3.95 -18.30
CA THR A 44 2.88 2.98 -18.52
C THR A 44 2.64 2.03 -17.35
N HIS A 45 3.62 1.83 -16.47
CA HIS A 45 3.56 0.84 -15.40
C HIS A 45 4.00 1.41 -14.06
N VAL A 46 3.35 0.95 -13.01
CA VAL A 46 3.80 1.09 -11.63
C VAL A 46 4.15 -0.31 -11.15
N ARG A 47 5.44 -0.56 -10.89
CA ARG A 47 5.91 -1.86 -10.42
C ARG A 47 6.10 -1.79 -8.92
N ILE A 48 5.45 -2.70 -8.19
CA ILE A 48 5.64 -2.85 -6.76
C ILE A 48 6.79 -3.83 -6.56
N ASP A 49 7.85 -3.35 -5.91
CA ASP A 49 9.06 -4.12 -5.63
C ASP A 49 9.12 -4.53 -4.14
N GLU A 50 8.40 -3.81 -3.26
CA GLU A 50 8.30 -4.18 -1.84
C GLU A 50 6.95 -3.78 -1.25
N VAL A 51 6.44 -4.63 -0.35
CA VAL A 51 5.21 -4.41 0.42
C VAL A 51 5.56 -4.55 1.90
N VAL A 52 5.39 -3.46 2.65
CA VAL A 52 5.74 -3.41 4.08
C VAL A 52 4.48 -3.14 4.90
N PRO A 53 4.22 -3.90 5.98
CA PRO A 53 3.14 -3.55 6.91
C PRO A 53 3.30 -2.14 7.43
N ALA A 54 2.27 -1.33 7.28
CA ALA A 54 2.29 0.04 7.76
C ALA A 54 2.02 0.07 9.27
N ALA A 55 2.76 0.93 9.99
CA ALA A 55 2.53 1.07 11.42
C ALA A 55 1.21 1.82 11.67
N PRO A 56 0.30 1.29 12.50
CA PRO A 56 -0.92 2.00 12.84
C PRO A 56 -0.57 3.22 13.69
N VAL A 57 -0.95 4.41 13.22
CA VAL A 57 -0.78 5.68 13.94
C VAL A 57 -2.01 6.00 14.77
N GLY A 58 -3.16 5.46 14.37
CA GLY A 58 -4.43 5.57 15.05
C GLY A 58 -5.47 4.67 14.40
N GLN A 59 -6.35 4.11 15.22
CA GLN A 59 -7.46 3.27 14.78
C GLN A 59 -8.75 3.98 15.17
N GLU A 60 -9.45 4.53 14.17
CA GLU A 60 -10.83 4.94 14.32
C GLU A 60 -11.76 3.74 14.12
N PRO A 61 -13.01 3.77 14.58
CA PRO A 61 -13.94 2.63 14.48
C PRO A 61 -14.15 2.12 13.05
N GLU A 62 -13.89 2.97 12.04
CA GLU A 62 -14.15 2.68 10.63
C GLU A 62 -12.91 2.79 9.74
N ARG A 63 -11.74 3.22 10.26
CA ARG A 63 -10.52 3.47 9.47
C ARG A 63 -9.24 3.33 10.30
N VAL A 64 -8.20 2.77 9.68
CA VAL A 64 -6.84 2.75 10.20
C VAL A 64 -6.03 3.83 9.51
N THR A 65 -5.56 4.80 10.30
CA THR A 65 -4.56 5.76 9.83
C THR A 65 -3.20 5.10 9.95
N SER A 66 -2.53 4.95 8.81
CA SER A 66 -1.23 4.27 8.72
C SER A 66 -0.13 5.28 8.37
N THR A 67 1.06 5.11 8.95
CA THR A 67 2.25 5.87 8.53
C THR A 67 3.19 4.97 7.77
N CYS A 68 3.72 5.49 6.67
CA CYS A 68 4.80 4.89 5.93
C CYS A 68 6.06 5.69 6.21
N LEU A 69 7.12 4.99 6.63
CA LEU A 69 8.43 5.60 6.64
C LEU A 69 8.83 5.84 5.17
N PRO A 70 9.25 7.05 4.78
CA PRO A 70 9.55 7.33 3.37
C PRO A 70 10.68 6.44 2.82
N GLU A 71 11.50 5.86 3.70
CA GLU A 71 12.63 4.99 3.39
C GLU A 71 12.71 3.92 4.49
N THR A 72 12.71 2.63 4.15
CA THR A 72 13.07 1.62 5.16
C THR A 72 14.57 1.66 5.37
N ALA A 73 15.04 1.44 6.60
CA ALA A 73 16.47 1.42 6.90
C ALA A 73 17.25 0.38 6.07
N GLY A 74 16.57 -0.68 5.60
CA GLY A 74 17.12 -1.68 4.68
C GLY A 74 17.36 -1.15 3.26
N GLN A 75 16.45 -0.34 2.73
CA GLN A 75 16.54 0.25 1.38
C GLN A 75 17.70 1.25 1.25
N LEU A 76 17.92 2.09 2.28
CA LEU A 76 19.07 3.02 2.32
C LEU A 76 20.42 2.30 2.38
N LEU A 77 20.48 1.14 3.04
CA LEU A 77 21.70 0.32 3.14
C LEU A 77 21.96 -0.51 1.87
N ALA A 78 20.92 -0.82 1.10
CA ALA A 78 21.02 -1.57 -0.16
C ALA A 78 21.32 -0.69 -1.38
N GLY A 79 21.26 0.64 -1.24
CA GLY A 79 21.46 1.58 -2.35
C GLY A 79 20.32 1.54 -3.39
N GLU A 80 19.15 1.05 -2.99
CA GLU A 80 18.00 0.87 -3.86
C GLU A 80 17.16 2.15 -3.96
N THR A 81 16.84 2.56 -5.18
CA THR A 81 16.02 3.73 -5.51
C THR A 81 14.54 3.38 -5.57
N THR A 82 14.03 2.63 -4.60
CA THR A 82 12.59 2.31 -4.51
C THR A 82 11.89 3.44 -3.77
N ALA A 83 11.01 4.15 -4.46
CA ALA A 83 10.26 5.26 -3.89
C ALA A 83 8.95 4.77 -3.27
N LEU A 84 8.47 5.46 -2.24
CA LEU A 84 7.11 5.26 -1.74
C LEU A 84 6.10 5.61 -2.84
N LEU A 85 5.36 4.60 -3.32
CA LEU A 85 4.36 4.73 -4.38
C LEU A 85 2.97 5.00 -3.84
N GLY A 86 2.70 4.61 -2.60
CA GLY A 86 1.43 4.86 -1.93
C GLY A 86 1.14 3.88 -0.80
N THR A 87 -0.10 3.91 -0.34
CA THR A 87 -0.60 3.07 0.77
C THR A 87 -1.86 2.33 0.36
N VAL A 88 -1.96 1.06 0.75
CA VAL A 88 -3.18 0.25 0.59
C VAL A 88 -3.62 -0.29 1.94
N HIS A 89 -4.88 -0.69 2.07
CA HIS A 89 -5.43 -1.26 3.29
C HIS A 89 -6.42 -2.37 2.98
N SER A 90 -6.58 -3.32 3.89
CA SER A 90 -7.58 -4.37 3.79
C SER A 90 -8.93 -3.85 4.24
N THR A 91 -10.00 -4.28 3.58
CA THR A 91 -11.35 -4.07 4.12
C THR A 91 -11.74 -5.30 4.95
N PRO A 92 -12.12 -5.14 6.23
CA PRO A 92 -12.59 -6.27 7.04
C PRO A 92 -13.82 -6.91 6.40
N ALA A 93 -13.93 -8.24 6.49
CA ALA A 93 -15.05 -8.97 5.90
C ALA A 93 -16.39 -8.58 6.56
N THR A 94 -16.34 -8.25 7.86
CA THR A 94 -17.49 -7.81 8.65
C THR A 94 -18.10 -6.50 8.12
N THR A 95 -17.30 -5.62 7.50
CA THR A 95 -17.75 -4.34 6.96
C THR A 95 -18.55 -4.50 5.65
N ARG A 96 -18.44 -5.64 4.96
CA ARG A 96 -19.21 -5.94 3.73
C ARG A 96 -20.63 -6.46 3.99
N ALA A 97 -21.00 -6.73 5.24
CA ALA A 97 -22.26 -7.37 5.60
C ALA A 97 -23.40 -6.38 5.93
N ASN A 98 -23.17 -5.06 5.81
CA ASN A 98 -24.18 -4.02 6.04
C ASN A 98 -24.50 -3.26 4.76
#